data_AF-A0A923X7T0-F1
#
_entry.id   AF-A0A923X7T0-F1
#
_cell.length_a   1.000
_cell.length_b   1.000
_cell.length_c   1.000
_cell.angle_alpha   90.00
_cell.angle_beta   90.00
_cell.angle_gamma   90.00
#
_symmetry.space_group_name_H-M   'P 1'
#
loop_
_entity.id
_entity.type
_entity.pdbx_description
1 polymer ?
#
loop_
_entity_poly.entity_id
_entity_poly.type
_entity_poly.pdbx_seq_one_letter_code
_entity_poly.pdbx_strand_id
1 'polypeptide(L)'
;MGSINRKAFLTGIGVVLVNLRMSFASGATGPTLKPTRLGQTIVWRGKKYTAIKSKGKLIWNKGVALPKPKASPTPTPTPTPTAYPSPFYAELDLAASEEVLEGDTYLFYSNHPISIGKGFFISRQNGILTAFDRMCTHRGCRVTIGIPQLICSCHLSFFNRFTGAPEGGPATISLRNYEVKEVAGRIIVTDINIP
;
A
#
# COMPACT_ATOMS: atom_id res chain seq x y z
N MET A 1 -8.15 59.95 -50.98
CA MET A 1 -7.45 58.71 -51.40
C MET A 1 -5.95 58.92 -51.24
N GLY A 2 -5.24 57.87 -50.84
CA GLY A 2 -4.05 57.92 -49.99
C GLY A 2 -2.80 58.59 -50.57
N SER A 3 -2.11 59.34 -49.72
CA SER A 3 -0.73 59.80 -49.91
C SER A 3 0.21 58.96 -49.05
N ILE A 4 1.29 58.42 -49.61
CA ILE A 4 2.48 58.08 -48.81
C ILE A 4 3.72 58.49 -49.61
N ASN A 5 4.34 59.57 -49.14
CA ASN A 5 5.58 60.14 -49.64
C ASN A 5 6.73 59.63 -48.76
N ARG A 6 7.71 58.93 -49.34
CA ARG A 6 8.86 58.36 -48.62
C ARG A 6 9.92 59.44 -48.44
N LYS A 7 9.97 60.08 -47.27
CA LYS A 7 11.09 60.93 -46.86
C LYS A 7 11.75 60.38 -45.60
N ALA A 8 13.08 60.40 -45.67
CA ALA A 8 14.11 60.10 -44.70
C ALA A 8 13.76 60.35 -43.23
N PHE A 9 14.42 59.60 -42.32
CA PHE A 9 15.32 60.21 -41.34
C PHE A 9 16.14 59.14 -40.60
N LEU A 10 17.45 59.36 -40.54
CA LEU A 10 18.41 58.70 -39.66
C LEU A 10 18.12 59.05 -38.20
N THR A 11 18.37 58.14 -37.24
CA THR A 11 19.08 58.38 -35.97
C THR A 11 18.88 57.24 -34.96
N GLY A 12 19.94 56.89 -34.23
CA GLY A 12 19.83 56.50 -32.82
C GLY A 12 20.08 55.04 -32.45
N ILE A 13 21.35 54.66 -32.31
CA ILE A 13 21.74 53.52 -31.46
C ILE A 13 21.53 53.97 -30.01
N GLY A 14 20.43 53.51 -29.41
CA GLY A 14 20.15 53.67 -27.98
C GLY A 14 20.41 52.35 -27.25
N VAL A 15 21.47 52.30 -26.45
CA VAL A 15 21.75 51.20 -25.53
C VAL A 15 20.66 51.18 -24.45
N VAL A 16 19.71 50.27 -24.57
CA VAL A 16 18.68 50.02 -23.56
C VAL A 16 19.25 49.04 -22.52
N LEU A 17 19.72 49.58 -21.38
CA LEU A 17 20.06 48.79 -20.19
C LEU A 17 18.77 48.28 -19.53
N VAL A 18 18.32 47.11 -19.97
CA VAL A 18 17.24 46.35 -19.33
C VAL A 18 17.70 45.92 -17.93
N ASN A 19 17.20 46.59 -16.89
CA ASN A 19 17.37 46.19 -15.50
C ASN A 19 16.48 44.98 -15.19
N LEU A 20 16.99 43.78 -15.46
CA LEU A 20 16.33 42.53 -15.07
C LEU A 20 16.47 42.34 -13.55
N ARG A 21 15.43 42.70 -12.80
CA ARG A 21 15.26 42.28 -11.40
C ARG A 21 14.97 40.78 -11.41
N MET A 22 16.03 39.97 -11.36
CA MET A 22 15.91 38.52 -11.23
C MET A 22 15.39 38.21 -9.82
N SER A 23 14.10 37.87 -9.73
CA SER A 23 13.51 37.34 -8.49
C SER A 23 14.18 36.02 -8.17
N PHE A 24 15.07 36.02 -7.16
CA PHE A 24 15.60 34.78 -6.61
C PHE A 24 14.45 34.05 -5.92
N ALA A 25 13.98 32.95 -6.51
CA ALA A 25 13.11 32.02 -5.82
C ALA A 25 13.90 31.41 -4.66
N SER A 26 13.60 31.83 -3.43
CA SER A 26 14.10 31.19 -2.22
C SER A 26 13.65 29.73 -2.24
N GLY A 27 14.59 28.81 -2.50
CA GLY A 27 14.32 27.38 -2.46
C GLY A 27 13.74 26.98 -1.10
N ALA A 28 12.68 26.16 -1.12
CA ALA A 28 12.02 25.71 0.11
C ALA A 28 13.04 25.10 1.08
N THR A 29 13.04 25.58 2.34
CA THR A 29 13.94 25.13 3.42
C THR A 29 13.65 23.72 3.94
N GLY A 30 12.74 22.99 3.31
CA GLY A 30 12.34 21.64 3.68
C GLY A 30 11.59 20.92 2.56
N PRO A 31 11.10 19.71 2.84
CA PRO A 31 10.40 18.89 1.86
C PRO A 31 9.21 19.62 1.23
N THR A 32 9.02 19.44 -0.08
CA THR A 32 7.91 20.05 -0.84
C THR A 32 6.55 19.42 -0.55
N LEU A 33 6.54 18.18 -0.03
CA LEU A 33 5.33 17.48 0.38
C LEU A 33 4.78 18.06 1.69
N LYS A 34 3.45 18.19 1.81
CA LYS A 34 2.80 18.58 3.08
C LYS A 34 2.70 17.36 4.01
N PRO A 35 3.03 17.48 5.31
CA PRO A 35 2.84 16.39 6.25
C PRO A 35 1.34 16.14 6.47
N THR A 36 0.93 14.87 6.47
CA THR A 36 -0.49 14.48 6.62
C THR A 36 -0.82 13.96 8.01
N ARG A 37 0.19 13.46 8.75
CA ARG A 37 0.03 12.92 10.11
C ARG A 37 1.17 13.36 11.03
N LEU A 38 0.85 13.60 12.30
CA LEU A 38 1.83 13.89 13.35
C LEU A 38 2.79 12.70 13.51
N GLY A 39 4.10 12.96 13.56
CA GLY A 39 5.12 11.91 13.71
C GLY A 39 5.54 11.20 12.41
N GLN A 40 4.91 11.50 11.27
CA GLN A 40 5.37 11.03 9.95
C GLN A 40 6.84 11.43 9.73
N THR A 41 7.66 10.54 9.17
CA THR A 41 9.07 10.85 8.84
C THR A 41 9.38 10.64 7.37
N ILE A 42 10.27 11.48 6.82
CA ILE A 42 10.81 11.33 5.45
C ILE A 42 12.29 11.70 5.41
N VAL A 43 13.00 11.20 4.40
CA VAL A 43 14.39 11.61 4.12
C VAL A 43 14.39 12.55 2.92
N TRP A 44 14.95 13.74 3.08
CA TRP A 44 15.07 14.75 2.03
C TRP A 44 16.43 15.42 2.11
N ARG A 45 17.20 15.40 1.01
CA ARG A 45 18.54 16.00 0.89
C ARG A 45 19.48 15.64 2.07
N GLY A 46 19.51 14.35 2.43
CA GLY A 46 20.41 13.82 3.46
C GLY A 46 20.00 14.11 4.91
N LYS A 47 18.80 14.68 5.14
CA LYS A 47 18.24 14.90 6.47
C LYS A 47 16.94 14.12 6.65
N LYS A 48 16.72 13.60 7.87
CA LYS A 48 15.46 13.01 8.30
C LYS A 48 14.56 14.10 8.88
N TYR A 49 13.41 14.31 8.26
CA TYR A 49 12.39 15.25 8.71
C TYR A 49 11.27 14.50 9.43
N THR A 50 10.74 15.08 10.51
CA THR A 50 9.59 14.57 11.25
C THR A 50 8.48 15.62 11.25
N ALA A 51 7.25 15.20 10.99
CA ALA A 51 6.07 16.04 11.06
C ALA A 51 5.75 16.37 12.52
N ILE A 52 5.72 17.66 12.86
CA ILE A 52 5.45 18.19 14.20
C ILE A 52 4.29 19.17 14.15
N LYS A 53 3.59 19.35 15.28
CA LYS A 53 2.54 20.35 15.42
C LYS A 53 3.14 21.69 15.84
N SER A 54 2.92 22.74 15.07
CA SER A 54 3.30 24.11 15.41
C SER A 54 2.14 25.06 15.14
N LYS A 55 1.73 25.82 16.17
CA LYS A 55 0.59 26.76 16.10
C LYS A 55 -0.66 26.16 15.44
N GLY A 56 -0.99 24.91 15.82
CA GLY A 56 -2.18 24.20 15.32
C GLY A 56 -2.05 23.54 13.94
N LYS A 57 -0.95 23.73 13.21
CA LYS A 57 -0.73 23.13 11.87
C LYS A 57 0.40 22.10 11.92
N LEU A 58 0.30 21.07 11.08
CA LEU A 58 1.39 20.10 10.87
C LEU A 58 2.43 20.72 9.94
N ILE A 59 3.69 20.75 10.40
CA ILE A 59 4.84 21.23 9.64
C ILE A 59 5.99 20.23 9.77
N TRP A 60 6.92 20.23 8.82
CA TRP A 60 8.18 19.51 9.01
C TRP A 60 9.06 20.22 10.05
N ASN A 61 9.75 19.46 10.90
CA ASN A 61 10.80 19.99 11.74
C ASN A 61 12.01 20.45 10.88
N LYS A 62 13.08 20.95 11.50
CA LYS A 62 14.25 21.48 10.77
C LYS A 62 15.13 20.42 10.08
N GLY A 63 14.75 19.14 10.14
CA GLY A 63 15.52 18.01 9.63
C GLY A 63 16.74 17.71 10.50
N VAL A 64 16.92 16.44 10.86
CA VAL A 64 18.10 15.96 11.56
C VAL A 64 19.05 15.37 10.54
N ALA A 65 20.33 15.78 10.56
CA ALA A 65 21.34 15.21 9.68
C ALA A 65 21.40 13.69 9.90
N LEU A 66 21.30 12.93 8.82
CA LEU A 66 21.54 11.50 8.92
C LEU A 66 23.02 11.29 9.27
N PRO A 67 23.34 10.38 10.19
CA PRO A 67 24.73 10.04 10.47
C PRO A 67 25.41 9.61 9.17
N LYS A 68 26.61 10.15 8.92
CA LYS A 68 27.44 9.74 7.77
C LYS A 68 27.61 8.23 7.85
N PRO A 69 27.37 7.45 6.77
CA PRO A 69 27.62 6.03 6.79
C PRO A 69 29.08 5.82 7.20
N LYS A 70 29.28 5.29 8.42
CA LYS A 70 30.58 4.82 8.87
C LYS A 70 30.94 3.68 7.93
N ALA A 71 32.12 3.72 7.31
CA ALA A 71 32.65 2.58 6.58
C ALA A 71 32.57 1.39 7.53
N SER A 72 31.64 0.47 7.23
CA SER A 72 31.49 -0.77 7.95
C SER A 72 32.78 -1.54 7.76
N PRO A 73 33.32 -2.22 8.80
CA PRO A 73 34.37 -3.20 8.55
C PRO A 73 33.87 -4.15 7.44
N THR A 74 34.78 -4.51 6.53
CA THR A 74 34.61 -5.59 5.56
C THR A 74 33.82 -6.71 6.23
N PRO A 75 32.69 -7.17 5.68
CA PRO A 75 32.02 -8.32 6.25
C PRO A 75 33.05 -9.46 6.19
N THR A 76 33.52 -9.91 7.36
CA THR A 76 33.90 -11.31 7.54
C THR A 76 32.85 -12.11 6.79
N PRO A 77 33.20 -13.13 5.97
CA PRO A 77 32.20 -13.96 5.33
C PRO A 77 31.26 -14.44 6.44
N THR A 78 30.10 -13.81 6.51
CA THR A 78 28.99 -14.28 7.32
C THR A 78 28.81 -15.70 6.82
N PRO A 79 28.85 -16.73 7.68
CA PRO A 79 28.53 -18.07 7.21
C PRO A 79 27.22 -17.91 6.45
N THR A 80 27.22 -18.30 5.17
CA THR A 80 26.02 -18.40 4.35
C THR A 80 24.91 -18.84 5.29
N PRO A 81 23.83 -18.06 5.50
CA PRO A 81 22.84 -18.43 6.49
C PRO A 81 22.46 -19.86 6.17
N THR A 82 22.84 -20.78 7.05
CA THR A 82 22.37 -22.15 7.03
C THR A 82 20.87 -22.01 6.90
N ALA A 83 20.31 -22.54 5.81
CA ALA A 83 18.89 -22.42 5.50
C ALA A 83 18.09 -22.51 6.80
N TYR A 84 17.61 -21.34 7.26
CA TYR A 84 16.60 -21.30 8.30
C TYR A 84 15.51 -22.24 7.80
N PRO A 85 15.02 -23.23 8.58
CA PRO A 85 13.99 -24.11 8.08
C PRO A 85 12.89 -23.20 7.56
N SER A 86 12.73 -23.19 6.24
CA SER A 86 11.69 -22.40 5.61
C SER A 86 10.43 -22.82 6.34
N PRO A 87 9.66 -21.90 6.96
CA PRO A 87 8.34 -22.28 7.40
C PRO A 87 7.69 -22.95 6.20
N PHE A 88 7.01 -24.07 6.42
CA PHE A 88 6.33 -24.80 5.36
C PHE A 88 5.13 -23.95 4.93
N TYR A 89 5.38 -22.89 4.16
CA TYR A 89 4.36 -22.06 3.56
C TYR A 89 4.21 -22.49 2.11
N ALA A 90 2.97 -22.68 1.66
CA ALA A 90 2.71 -22.74 0.23
C ALA A 90 2.10 -21.44 -0.25
N GLU A 91 2.54 -21.01 -1.43
CA GLU A 91 1.84 -20.05 -2.25
C GLU A 91 0.77 -20.79 -3.04
N LEU A 92 -0.48 -20.41 -2.83
CA LEU A 92 -1.66 -21.03 -3.42
C LEU A 92 -2.19 -20.11 -4.51
N ASP A 93 -2.02 -20.49 -5.77
CA ASP A 93 -2.69 -19.84 -6.91
C ASP A 93 -4.16 -20.31 -6.95
N LEU A 94 -5.07 -19.41 -6.57
CA LEU A 94 -6.47 -19.74 -6.38
C LEU A 94 -7.35 -19.41 -7.59
N ALA A 95 -7.08 -18.29 -8.29
CA ALA A 95 -7.95 -17.77 -9.33
C ALA A 95 -7.28 -16.67 -10.17
N ALA A 96 -7.89 -16.32 -11.31
CA ALA A 96 -7.57 -15.06 -11.96
C ALA A 96 -8.10 -13.87 -11.13
N SER A 97 -7.34 -12.77 -11.12
CA SER A 97 -7.68 -11.54 -10.40
C SER A 97 -9.02 -10.94 -10.83
N GLU A 98 -9.36 -11.09 -12.12
CA GLU A 98 -10.58 -10.57 -12.72
C GLU A 98 -11.84 -11.33 -12.28
N GLU A 99 -11.69 -12.54 -11.74
CA GLU A 99 -12.81 -13.29 -11.17
C GLU A 99 -13.27 -12.70 -9.82
N VAL A 100 -12.40 -11.93 -9.16
CA VAL A 100 -12.71 -11.27 -7.88
C VAL A 100 -13.11 -9.82 -8.14
N LEU A 101 -14.41 -9.60 -8.38
CA LEU A 101 -14.95 -8.27 -8.63
C LEU A 101 -14.88 -7.37 -7.38
N GLU A 102 -14.66 -6.07 -7.63
CA GLU A 102 -14.67 -5.02 -6.60
C GLU A 102 -16.02 -4.96 -5.88
N GLY A 103 -15.99 -4.92 -4.55
CA GLY A 103 -17.18 -4.89 -3.71
C GLY A 103 -17.84 -6.25 -3.46
N ASP A 104 -17.21 -7.36 -3.84
CA ASP A 104 -17.77 -8.70 -3.64
C ASP A 104 -16.82 -9.70 -2.96
N THR A 105 -17.33 -10.90 -2.69
CA THR A 105 -16.65 -11.99 -1.99
C THR A 105 -16.92 -13.32 -2.68
N TYR A 106 -15.86 -14.03 -3.02
CA TYR A 106 -15.89 -15.30 -3.73
C TYR A 106 -15.30 -16.42 -2.88
N LEU A 107 -15.70 -17.65 -3.17
CA LEU A 107 -15.15 -18.85 -2.52
C LEU A 107 -14.35 -19.63 -3.56
N PHE A 108 -13.05 -19.75 -3.33
CA PHE A 108 -12.15 -20.58 -4.12
C PHE A 108 -11.66 -21.77 -3.30
N TYR A 109 -11.23 -22.82 -4.00
CA TYR A 109 -10.65 -24.00 -3.37
C TYR A 109 -9.23 -24.19 -3.88
N SER A 110 -8.32 -24.54 -2.98
CA SER A 110 -6.96 -24.89 -3.36
C SER A 110 -6.92 -26.22 -4.11
N ASN A 111 -6.13 -26.25 -5.18
CA ASN A 111 -5.74 -27.47 -5.89
C ASN A 111 -4.30 -27.89 -5.55
N HIS A 112 -3.65 -27.24 -4.58
CA HIS A 112 -2.30 -27.56 -4.17
C HIS A 112 -2.29 -28.93 -3.44
N PRO A 113 -1.32 -29.83 -3.71
CA PRO A 113 -1.37 -31.22 -3.25
C PRO A 113 -1.59 -31.41 -1.74
N ILE A 114 -1.01 -30.54 -0.92
CA ILE A 114 -1.09 -30.59 0.55
C ILE A 114 -2.28 -29.82 1.14
N SER A 115 -3.04 -29.08 0.33
CA SER A 115 -4.21 -28.31 0.79
C SER A 115 -5.42 -28.48 -0.13
N ILE A 116 -5.48 -29.59 -0.86
CA ILE A 116 -6.51 -29.84 -1.86
C ILE A 116 -7.91 -29.77 -1.23
N GLY A 117 -8.82 -29.02 -1.87
CA GLY A 117 -10.18 -28.83 -1.39
C GLY A 117 -10.32 -27.92 -0.17
N LYS A 118 -9.23 -27.33 0.33
CA LYS A 118 -9.31 -26.26 1.34
C LYS A 118 -9.91 -25.00 0.73
N GLY A 119 -10.99 -24.51 1.32
CA GLY A 119 -11.75 -23.36 0.82
C GLY A 119 -11.30 -22.05 1.44
N PHE A 120 -11.20 -21.01 0.62
CA PHE A 120 -10.83 -19.65 1.00
C PHE A 120 -11.88 -18.68 0.48
N PHE A 121 -12.36 -17.81 1.36
CA PHE A 121 -13.07 -16.63 0.92
C PHE A 121 -12.07 -15.57 0.50
N ILE A 122 -12.25 -15.02 -0.70
CA ILE A 122 -11.46 -13.92 -1.24
C ILE A 122 -12.40 -12.77 -1.53
N SER A 123 -12.12 -11.62 -0.91
CA SER A 123 -12.94 -10.42 -1.05
C SER A 123 -12.10 -9.27 -1.57
N ARG A 124 -12.72 -8.39 -2.35
CA ARG A 124 -12.09 -7.17 -2.85
C ARG A 124 -12.93 -5.95 -2.43
N GLN A 125 -12.32 -5.02 -1.70
CA GLN A 125 -12.99 -3.78 -1.28
C GLN A 125 -12.01 -2.61 -1.27
N ASN A 126 -12.36 -1.53 -1.97
CA ASN A 126 -11.53 -0.36 -2.23
C ASN A 126 -10.17 -0.72 -2.83
N GLY A 127 -10.13 -1.72 -3.73
CA GLY A 127 -8.90 -2.26 -4.31
C GLY A 127 -8.04 -3.09 -3.34
N ILE A 128 -8.51 -3.34 -2.13
CA ILE A 128 -7.81 -4.16 -1.12
C ILE A 128 -8.37 -5.58 -1.18
N LEU A 129 -7.48 -6.55 -1.32
CA LEU A 129 -7.81 -7.98 -1.20
C LEU A 129 -7.74 -8.42 0.26
N THR A 130 -8.70 -9.24 0.67
CA THR A 130 -8.66 -10.00 1.91
C THR A 130 -8.91 -11.47 1.62
N ALA A 131 -8.29 -12.34 2.43
CA ALA A 131 -8.44 -13.78 2.32
C ALA A 131 -8.62 -14.38 3.71
N PHE A 132 -9.63 -15.24 3.87
CA PHE A 132 -9.86 -15.92 5.15
C PHE A 132 -10.51 -17.29 4.97
N ASP A 133 -10.39 -18.11 6.01
CA ASP A 133 -10.79 -19.51 6.01
C ASP A 133 -12.32 -19.65 5.90
N ARG A 134 -12.77 -20.73 5.26
CA ARG A 134 -14.18 -21.12 5.25
C ARG A 134 -14.60 -21.78 6.57
N MET A 135 -13.67 -22.16 7.43
CA MET A 135 -13.98 -22.88 8.65
C MET A 135 -14.39 -21.92 9.77
N CYS A 136 -15.61 -22.10 10.26
CA CYS A 136 -16.17 -21.34 11.37
C CYS A 136 -15.32 -21.56 12.64
N THR A 137 -14.90 -20.48 13.26
CA THR A 137 -14.09 -20.49 14.50
C THR A 137 -14.79 -21.01 15.74
N HIS A 138 -16.12 -21.20 15.69
CA HIS A 138 -16.86 -21.78 16.80
C HIS A 138 -16.60 -23.30 16.91
N ARG A 139 -16.91 -24.07 15.87
CA ARG A 139 -16.85 -25.56 15.89
C ARG A 139 -16.36 -26.17 14.57
N GLY A 140 -15.74 -25.40 13.69
CA GLY A 140 -15.17 -25.89 12.44
C GLY A 140 -16.19 -26.22 11.34
N CYS A 141 -17.44 -25.75 11.43
CA CYS A 141 -18.39 -25.91 10.33
C CYS A 141 -17.99 -25.09 9.11
N ARG A 142 -18.36 -25.54 7.91
CA ARG A 142 -18.16 -24.78 6.67
C ARG A 142 -19.12 -23.60 6.62
N VAL A 143 -18.57 -22.40 6.50
CA VAL A 143 -19.30 -21.16 6.26
C VAL A 143 -19.66 -21.06 4.77
N THR A 144 -20.78 -20.43 4.43
CA THR A 144 -21.21 -20.16 3.05
C THR A 144 -21.37 -18.66 2.80
N ILE A 145 -21.36 -18.26 1.53
CA ILE A 145 -21.68 -16.88 1.15
C ILE A 145 -23.18 -16.67 1.28
N GLY A 146 -23.58 -15.68 2.05
CA GLY A 146 -24.94 -15.13 2.09
C GLY A 146 -24.89 -13.61 1.90
N ILE A 147 -26.05 -12.96 1.73
CA ILE A 147 -26.17 -11.51 1.66
C ILE A 147 -26.98 -11.04 2.87
N PRO A 148 -26.48 -10.10 3.69
CA PRO A 148 -25.24 -9.34 3.52
C PRO A 148 -23.98 -10.03 4.08
N GLN A 149 -24.10 -11.19 4.73
CA GLN A 149 -23.04 -11.77 5.57
C GLN A 149 -22.63 -13.18 5.13
N LEU A 150 -21.45 -13.62 5.56
CA LEU A 150 -21.09 -15.03 5.51
C LEU A 150 -21.81 -15.78 6.64
N ILE A 151 -22.31 -16.98 6.35
CA ILE A 151 -23.23 -17.70 7.23
C ILE A 151 -22.68 -19.07 7.59
N CYS A 152 -22.59 -19.36 8.87
CA CYS A 152 -22.42 -20.71 9.41
C CYS A 152 -23.78 -21.28 9.80
N SER A 153 -24.30 -22.22 9.01
CA SER A 153 -25.64 -22.80 9.22
C SER A 153 -25.76 -23.70 10.46
N CYS A 154 -24.64 -24.16 11.05
CA CYS A 154 -24.68 -25.07 12.19
C CYS A 154 -25.34 -24.48 13.44
N HIS A 155 -25.02 -23.22 13.77
CA HIS A 155 -25.53 -22.53 14.95
C HIS A 155 -25.76 -21.04 14.69
N LEU A 156 -25.90 -20.67 13.41
CA LEU A 156 -26.18 -19.31 12.94
C LEU A 156 -25.11 -18.29 13.39
N SER A 157 -23.83 -18.63 13.22
CA SER A 157 -22.78 -17.61 13.30
C SER A 157 -22.70 -16.83 12.00
N PHE A 158 -22.58 -15.53 12.11
CA PHE A 158 -22.47 -14.61 10.99
C PHE A 158 -21.11 -13.94 11.00
N PHE A 159 -20.53 -13.75 9.82
CA PHE A 159 -19.27 -13.04 9.65
C PHE A 159 -19.37 -11.98 8.56
N ASN A 160 -18.67 -10.88 8.76
CA ASN A 160 -18.50 -9.84 7.78
C ASN A 160 -17.84 -10.40 6.52
N ARG A 161 -18.45 -10.16 5.35
CA ARG A 161 -17.95 -10.69 4.07
C ARG A 161 -16.62 -10.11 3.59
N PHE A 162 -16.19 -8.94 4.09
CA PHE A 162 -14.93 -8.31 3.65
C PHE A 162 -13.78 -8.46 4.64
N THR A 163 -14.10 -8.72 5.92
CA THR A 163 -13.09 -8.76 7.00
C THR A 163 -13.05 -10.09 7.75
N GLY A 164 -14.04 -10.96 7.55
CA GLY A 164 -14.18 -12.22 8.30
C GLY A 164 -14.48 -12.03 9.80
N ALA A 165 -14.75 -10.79 10.24
CA ALA A 165 -15.06 -10.49 11.64
C ALA A 165 -16.44 -11.07 12.04
N PRO A 166 -16.62 -11.57 13.27
CA PRO A 166 -17.92 -12.06 13.71
C PRO A 166 -18.92 -10.90 13.84
N GLU A 167 -20.13 -11.12 13.35
CA GLU A 167 -21.23 -10.14 13.39
C GLU A 167 -22.47 -10.67 14.12
N GLY A 168 -22.47 -11.95 14.51
CA GLY A 168 -23.54 -12.55 15.29
C GLY A 168 -23.37 -14.04 15.53
N GLY A 169 -24.19 -14.56 16.45
CA GLY A 169 -24.16 -15.98 16.84
C GLY A 169 -22.99 -16.34 17.77
N PRO A 170 -22.69 -17.64 17.92
CA PRO A 170 -21.75 -18.11 18.95
C PRO A 170 -20.26 -17.96 18.60
N ALA A 171 -19.89 -17.69 17.34
CA ALA A 171 -18.49 -17.43 16.99
C ALA A 171 -18.10 -16.02 17.44
N THR A 172 -17.06 -15.92 18.28
CA THR A 172 -16.56 -14.63 18.82
C THR A 172 -15.18 -14.26 18.28
N ILE A 173 -14.60 -15.11 17.42
CA ILE A 173 -13.28 -14.94 16.83
C ILE A 173 -13.44 -14.83 15.31
N SER A 174 -12.73 -13.88 14.69
CA SER A 174 -12.72 -13.73 13.23
C SER A 174 -12.28 -15.00 12.52
N LEU A 175 -12.79 -15.24 11.32
CA LEU A 175 -12.26 -16.28 10.44
C LEU A 175 -10.75 -16.09 10.28
N ARG A 176 -10.02 -17.21 10.22
CA ARG A 176 -8.57 -17.19 10.13
C ARG A 176 -8.17 -16.46 8.84
N ASN A 177 -7.41 -15.38 8.98
CA ASN A 177 -6.92 -14.60 7.86
C ASN A 177 -5.68 -15.23 7.24
N TYR A 178 -5.50 -14.99 5.94
CA TYR A 178 -4.32 -15.34 5.17
C TYR A 178 -3.75 -14.09 4.50
N GLU A 179 -2.44 -14.11 4.25
CA GLU A 179 -1.84 -13.14 3.35
C GLU A 179 -2.31 -13.44 1.93
N VAL A 180 -2.73 -12.40 1.21
CA VAL A 180 -3.17 -12.49 -0.18
C VAL A 180 -2.50 -11.40 -1.00
N LYS A 181 -2.05 -11.76 -2.19
CA LYS A 181 -1.41 -10.88 -3.15
C LYS A 181 -1.97 -11.10 -4.54
N GLU A 182 -1.90 -10.06 -5.35
CA GLU A 182 -2.11 -10.14 -6.77
C GLU A 182 -0.75 -10.17 -7.48
N VAL A 183 -0.45 -11.25 -8.19
CA VAL A 183 0.83 -11.44 -8.88
C VAL A 183 0.53 -11.85 -10.32
N ALA A 184 0.96 -11.04 -11.29
CA ALA A 184 0.75 -11.31 -12.72
C ALA A 184 -0.72 -11.66 -13.09
N GLY A 185 -1.69 -10.95 -12.49
CA GLY A 185 -3.12 -11.17 -12.72
C GLY A 185 -3.70 -12.41 -12.03
N ARG A 186 -2.96 -13.02 -11.09
CA ARG A 186 -3.41 -14.18 -10.29
C ARG A 186 -3.56 -13.81 -8.82
N ILE A 187 -4.54 -14.43 -8.16
CA ILE A 187 -4.72 -14.34 -6.71
C ILE A 187 -3.87 -15.42 -6.03
N ILE A 188 -2.84 -14.98 -5.30
CA ILE A 188 -1.92 -15.83 -4.55
C ILE A 188 -2.20 -15.70 -3.05
N VAL A 189 -2.50 -16.82 -2.39
CA VAL A 189 -2.68 -16.88 -0.94
C VAL A 189 -1.51 -17.60 -0.29
N THR A 190 -0.93 -17.03 0.76
CA THR A 190 0.13 -17.69 1.55
C THR A 190 -0.47 -18.36 2.77
N ASP A 191 -0.31 -19.68 2.86
CA ASP A 191 -0.70 -20.45 4.05
C ASP A 191 0.52 -21.05 4.74
N ILE A 192 0.80 -20.57 5.95
CA ILE A 192 1.95 -20.96 6.78
C ILE A 192 1.70 -22.19 7.67
N ASN A 193 0.48 -22.75 7.66
CA ASN A 193 0.12 -23.92 8.48
C ASN A 193 -0.49 -25.02 7.62
N ILE A 194 0.12 -25.29 6.47
CA ILE A 194 -0.24 -26.50 5.73
C ILE A 194 0.46 -27.68 6.43
N PRO A 195 -0.29 -28.70 6.89
CA PRO A 195 0.30 -29.89 7.51
C PRO A 195 1.21 -30.68 6.55
#